data_AF-A0A645BEA7-F1
#
_entry.id   AF-A0A645BEA7-F1
#
_cell.length_a   1.000
_cell.length_b   1.000
_cell.length_c   1.000
_cell.angle_alpha   90.00
_cell.angle_beta   90.00
_cell.angle_gamma   90.00
#
_symmetry.space_group_name_H-M   'P 1'
#
loop_
_entity.id
_entity.type
_entity.pdbx_description
1 polymer ?
#
loop_
_entity_poly.entity_id
_entity_poly.type
_entity_poly.pdbx_seq_one_letter_code
_entity_poly.pdbx_strand_id
1 'polypeptide(L)'
;MLDDVGGVDFFGVACYDEAVDVRAGGAKKPILILGDTDPTLAQDMEYQNIAQCCYSIRYARKLDDEMEGSGRRLKVHMKIDSGLSRLGIVNHEEEDFEPALEEALAMLKLKNLDFEGIFTHFAKAEDEDASFTDYQYANFMKMVTAIEAAGHKFKYIHCDNSAGAAFHPEKQCTMIRSGTSLYGYTPNLNRPIEGVRRAIQWRAVISQIKWLRPGSVISYGCTYEVKTPARIATVCVGYADGLFRELSNNLEVLVAGKRARGVGRICMDQMMIDITGIDGVEEGDVVTLFGDDHGAHLDALEMADKLSKSQINMISYITKRVPRVYFKDGREVEETNYLRRG
;
A
#
# COMPACT_ATOMS: atom_id res chain seq x y z
N MET A 1 -16.04 -13.88 4.12
CA MET A 1 -15.13 -13.87 2.96
C MET A 1 -14.92 -12.43 2.48
N LEU A 2 -13.86 -12.17 1.70
CA LEU A 2 -13.58 -10.83 1.13
C LEU A 2 -14.77 -10.25 0.35
N ASP A 3 -15.61 -11.11 -0.23
CA ASP A 3 -16.82 -10.70 -0.94
C ASP A 3 -17.97 -10.23 -0.04
N ASP A 4 -18.00 -10.65 1.23
CA ASP A 4 -19.07 -10.32 2.19
C ASP A 4 -18.85 -8.95 2.86
N VAL A 5 -17.71 -8.32 2.61
CA VAL A 5 -17.43 -6.96 3.07
C VAL A 5 -18.29 -6.01 2.23
N GLY A 6 -19.30 -5.41 2.87
CA GLY A 6 -20.12 -4.37 2.26
C GLY A 6 -19.29 -3.15 1.87
N GLY A 7 -19.67 -2.49 0.77
CA GLY A 7 -19.00 -1.27 0.29
C GLY A 7 -17.74 -1.48 -0.56
N VAL A 8 -17.45 -2.72 -1.00
CA VAL A 8 -16.35 -3.02 -1.93
C VAL A 8 -16.90 -3.66 -3.20
N ASP A 9 -16.63 -3.06 -4.36
CA ASP A 9 -17.05 -3.57 -5.67
C ASP A 9 -15.92 -4.23 -6.46
N PHE A 10 -14.66 -3.84 -6.20
CA PHE A 10 -13.45 -4.30 -6.91
C PHE A 10 -12.27 -4.47 -5.95
N PHE A 11 -11.33 -5.33 -6.31
CA PHE A 11 -9.98 -5.36 -5.73
C PHE A 11 -8.97 -4.80 -6.73
N GLY A 12 -8.09 -3.91 -6.28
CA GLY A 12 -6.96 -3.41 -7.06
C GLY A 12 -5.65 -3.99 -6.55
N VAL A 13 -4.88 -4.63 -7.42
CA VAL A 13 -3.58 -5.24 -7.10
C VAL A 13 -2.49 -4.74 -8.05
N ALA A 14 -1.22 -4.93 -7.69
CA ALA A 14 -0.09 -4.43 -8.47
C ALA A 14 0.34 -5.40 -9.59
N CYS A 15 0.26 -6.71 -9.35
CA CYS A 15 0.71 -7.73 -10.30
C CYS A 15 -0.19 -8.96 -10.33
N TYR A 16 0.10 -9.85 -11.29
CA TYR A 16 -0.63 -11.10 -11.49
C TYR A 16 -0.57 -12.05 -10.27
N ASP A 17 0.60 -12.25 -9.65
CA ASP A 17 0.70 -13.15 -8.50
C ASP A 17 -0.16 -12.69 -7.31
N GLU A 18 -0.26 -11.37 -7.08
CA GLU A 18 -1.19 -10.82 -6.09
C GLU A 18 -2.65 -11.06 -6.46
N ALA A 19 -3.01 -10.96 -7.75
CA ALA A 19 -4.36 -11.26 -8.21
C ALA A 19 -4.72 -12.74 -7.96
N VAL A 20 -3.77 -13.65 -8.26
CA VAL A 20 -3.91 -15.08 -8.01
C VAL A 20 -4.03 -15.37 -6.51
N ASP A 21 -3.23 -14.72 -5.66
CA ASP A 21 -3.33 -14.86 -4.20
C ASP A 21 -4.69 -14.40 -3.68
N VAL A 22 -5.22 -13.27 -4.18
CA VAL A 22 -6.58 -12.79 -3.84
C VAL A 22 -7.66 -13.79 -4.28
N ARG A 23 -7.51 -14.39 -5.48
CA ARG A 23 -8.40 -15.46 -5.96
C ARG A 23 -8.32 -16.71 -5.09
N ALA A 24 -7.12 -17.16 -4.74
CA ALA A 24 -6.90 -18.31 -3.87
C ALA A 24 -7.49 -18.10 -2.46
N GLY A 25 -7.54 -16.84 -1.99
CA GLY A 25 -8.25 -16.43 -0.78
C GLY A 25 -9.79 -16.47 -0.87
N GLY A 26 -10.35 -16.90 -2.01
CA GLY A 26 -11.78 -17.12 -2.22
C GLY A 26 -12.56 -15.91 -2.74
N ALA A 27 -11.89 -14.83 -3.14
CA ALA A 27 -12.54 -13.64 -3.69
C ALA A 27 -13.16 -13.92 -5.07
N LYS A 28 -14.44 -13.58 -5.23
CA LYS A 28 -15.21 -13.70 -6.49
C LYS A 28 -15.45 -12.36 -7.17
N LYS A 29 -15.39 -11.25 -6.42
CA LYS A 29 -15.52 -9.90 -6.99
C LYS A 29 -14.42 -9.63 -8.04
N PRO A 30 -14.66 -8.73 -9.00
CA PRO A 30 -13.66 -8.35 -9.99
C PRO A 30 -12.33 -7.91 -9.36
N ILE A 31 -11.22 -8.28 -10.01
CA ILE A 31 -9.87 -7.82 -9.67
C ILE A 31 -9.36 -7.03 -10.87
N LEU A 32 -8.70 -5.89 -10.63
CA LEU A 32 -7.95 -5.14 -11.62
C LEU A 32 -6.47 -5.13 -11.25
N ILE A 33 -5.61 -5.63 -12.15
CA ILE A 33 -4.17 -5.41 -12.06
C ILE A 33 -3.87 -4.00 -12.56
N LEU A 34 -3.31 -3.16 -11.69
CA LEU A 34 -3.00 -1.74 -11.98
C LEU A 34 -1.68 -1.57 -12.74
N GLY A 35 -0.78 -2.55 -12.63
CA GLY A 35 0.53 -2.58 -13.27
C GLY A 35 0.56 -3.31 -14.61
N ASP A 36 1.76 -3.71 -15.01
CA ASP A 36 2.02 -4.53 -16.19
C ASP A 36 1.96 -6.03 -15.86
N THR A 37 1.54 -6.83 -16.84
CA THR A 37 1.51 -8.30 -16.75
C THR A 37 2.05 -8.89 -18.05
N ASP A 38 2.75 -10.03 -17.99
CA ASP A 38 3.14 -10.77 -19.18
C ASP A 38 1.88 -11.11 -20.03
N PRO A 39 1.79 -10.69 -21.30
CA PRO A 39 0.63 -10.96 -22.14
C PRO A 39 0.28 -12.44 -22.30
N THR A 40 1.27 -13.35 -22.16
CA THR A 40 1.04 -14.80 -22.25
C THR A 40 0.08 -15.33 -21.16
N LEU A 41 -0.16 -14.54 -20.11
CA LEU A 41 -1.12 -14.84 -19.05
C LEU A 41 -2.55 -14.36 -19.36
N ALA A 42 -2.81 -13.77 -20.54
CA ALA A 42 -4.10 -13.16 -20.87
C ALA A 42 -5.29 -14.13 -20.74
N GLN A 43 -5.17 -15.35 -21.25
CA GLN A 43 -6.25 -16.34 -21.18
C GLN A 43 -6.48 -16.84 -19.75
N ASP A 44 -5.43 -16.89 -18.92
CA ASP A 44 -5.55 -17.25 -17.51
C ASP A 44 -6.24 -16.12 -16.73
N MET A 45 -5.83 -14.86 -16.96
CA MET A 45 -6.51 -13.69 -16.37
C MET A 45 -8.00 -13.68 -16.73
N GLU A 46 -8.35 -13.94 -17.98
CA GLU A 46 -9.76 -14.04 -18.39
C GLU A 46 -10.49 -15.17 -17.63
N TYR A 47 -9.90 -16.36 -17.57
CA TYR A 47 -10.47 -17.51 -16.88
C TYR A 47 -10.71 -17.25 -15.39
N GLN A 48 -9.80 -16.51 -14.75
CA GLN A 48 -9.90 -16.10 -13.35
C GLN A 48 -10.71 -14.82 -13.14
N ASN A 49 -11.34 -14.23 -14.17
CA ASN A 49 -12.06 -12.95 -14.08
C ASN A 49 -11.18 -11.82 -13.49
N ILE A 50 -9.93 -11.73 -13.96
CA ILE A 50 -8.96 -10.69 -13.62
C ILE A 50 -8.88 -9.72 -14.82
N ALA A 51 -9.17 -8.44 -14.57
CA ALA A 51 -9.02 -7.38 -15.55
C ALA A 51 -7.59 -6.82 -15.55
N GLN A 52 -7.15 -6.35 -16.71
CA GLN A 52 -5.79 -5.84 -16.92
C GLN A 52 -5.79 -4.34 -17.25
N CYS A 53 -4.92 -3.58 -16.61
CA CYS A 53 -4.55 -2.23 -17.02
C CYS A 53 -3.94 -2.25 -18.43
N CYS A 54 -4.53 -1.50 -19.37
CA CYS A 54 -4.06 -1.41 -20.74
C CYS A 54 -3.59 0.02 -21.04
N TYR A 55 -2.28 0.20 -21.15
CA TYR A 55 -1.63 1.50 -21.13
C TYR A 55 -1.02 1.93 -22.47
N SER A 56 -1.11 1.10 -23.51
CA SER A 56 -0.68 1.44 -24.88
C SER A 56 -1.28 0.49 -25.91
N ILE A 57 -1.38 0.93 -27.16
CA ILE A 57 -1.81 0.07 -28.28
C ILE A 57 -0.87 -1.12 -28.50
N ARG A 58 0.43 -0.92 -28.27
CA ARG A 58 1.42 -2.00 -28.43
C ARG A 58 1.17 -3.13 -27.43
N TYR A 59 0.88 -2.79 -26.18
CA TYR A 59 0.56 -3.79 -25.15
C TYR A 59 -0.82 -4.41 -25.40
N ALA A 60 -1.82 -3.59 -25.79
CA ALA A 60 -3.15 -4.05 -26.15
C ALA A 60 -3.11 -5.11 -27.26
N ARG A 61 -2.32 -4.88 -28.33
CA ARG A 61 -2.17 -5.86 -29.42
C ARG A 61 -1.61 -7.19 -28.94
N LYS A 62 -0.60 -7.17 -28.05
CA LYS A 62 -0.06 -8.42 -27.49
C LYS A 62 -1.11 -9.20 -26.70
N LEU A 63 -1.93 -8.52 -25.90
CA LEU A 63 -3.05 -9.16 -25.19
C LEU A 63 -4.11 -9.70 -26.17
N ASP A 64 -4.42 -8.94 -27.22
CA ASP A 64 -5.39 -9.34 -28.25
C ASP A 64 -4.91 -10.59 -29.01
N ASP A 65 -3.62 -10.65 -29.37
CA ASP A 65 -2.97 -11.78 -30.03
C ASP A 65 -3.01 -13.04 -29.14
N GLU A 66 -2.66 -12.92 -27.86
CA GLU A 66 -2.68 -14.04 -26.89
C GLU A 66 -4.10 -14.56 -26.61
N MET A 67 -5.12 -13.73 -26.83
CA MET A 67 -6.52 -14.12 -26.71
C MET A 67 -7.12 -14.69 -28.01
N GLU A 68 -6.38 -14.69 -29.13
CA GLU A 68 -6.86 -15.20 -30.41
C GLU A 68 -7.28 -16.68 -30.32
N GLY A 69 -8.44 -17.01 -30.90
CA GLY A 69 -8.97 -18.38 -30.90
C GLY A 69 -9.56 -18.85 -29.56
N SER A 70 -9.43 -18.08 -28.47
CA SER A 70 -9.98 -18.45 -27.15
C SER A 70 -11.52 -18.44 -27.09
N GLY A 71 -12.18 -17.73 -28.01
CA GLY A 71 -13.62 -17.50 -28.01
C GLY A 71 -14.12 -16.58 -26.88
N ARG A 72 -13.21 -15.96 -26.13
CA ARG A 72 -13.48 -15.12 -24.95
C ARG A 72 -12.79 -13.76 -25.12
N ARG A 73 -13.19 -12.79 -24.29
CA ARG A 73 -12.61 -11.44 -24.30
C ARG A 73 -12.02 -11.10 -22.94
N LEU A 74 -10.77 -10.66 -22.92
CA LEU A 74 -10.12 -10.21 -21.69
C LEU A 74 -10.65 -8.82 -21.33
N LYS A 75 -11.14 -8.68 -20.10
CA LYS A 75 -11.53 -7.37 -19.56
C LYS A 75 -10.31 -6.49 -19.34
N VAL A 76 -10.37 -5.26 -19.80
CA VAL A 76 -9.27 -4.31 -19.69
C VAL A 76 -9.76 -2.93 -19.27
N HIS A 77 -8.91 -2.23 -18.54
CA HIS A 77 -9.12 -0.84 -18.18
C HIS A 77 -8.08 0.03 -18.89
N MET A 78 -8.54 0.92 -19.76
CA MET A 78 -7.67 1.85 -20.49
C MET A 78 -7.03 2.84 -19.52
N LYS A 79 -5.70 2.93 -19.50
CA LYS A 79 -4.98 3.88 -18.66
C LYS A 79 -4.62 5.12 -19.48
N ILE A 80 -5.11 6.28 -19.04
CA ILE A 80 -4.67 7.58 -19.54
C ILE A 80 -3.63 8.13 -18.57
N ASP A 81 -2.50 8.57 -19.08
CA ASP A 81 -1.54 9.37 -18.33
C ASP A 81 -1.90 10.84 -18.54
N SER A 82 -2.58 11.42 -17.56
CA SER A 82 -2.99 12.84 -17.61
C SER A 82 -2.01 13.78 -16.91
N GLY A 83 -0.81 13.31 -16.55
CA GLY A 83 0.24 14.15 -15.96
C GLY A 83 1.03 13.51 -14.81
N LEU A 84 0.88 12.20 -14.58
CA LEU A 84 1.69 11.50 -13.57
C LEU A 84 3.01 10.98 -14.16
N SER A 85 3.05 10.76 -15.47
CA SER A 85 4.23 10.29 -16.22
C SER A 85 4.76 8.94 -15.72
N ARG A 86 3.85 7.99 -15.46
CA ARG A 86 4.17 6.64 -14.95
C ARG A 86 3.76 5.54 -15.92
N LEU A 87 2.47 5.49 -16.24
CA LEU A 87 1.85 4.52 -17.15
C LEU A 87 0.59 5.14 -17.74
N GLY A 88 0.38 4.90 -19.03
CA GLY A 88 -0.84 5.26 -19.76
C GLY A 88 -0.55 5.90 -21.12
N ILE A 89 -1.61 6.06 -21.90
CA ILE A 89 -1.61 6.89 -23.10
C ILE A 89 -1.42 8.34 -22.67
N VAL A 90 -0.36 8.98 -23.15
CA VAL A 90 0.01 10.35 -22.75
C VAL A 90 -1.01 11.35 -23.28
N ASN A 91 -1.61 12.12 -22.38
CA ASN A 91 -2.47 13.26 -22.69
C ASN A 91 -2.20 14.35 -21.65
N HIS A 92 -1.01 14.94 -21.71
CA HIS A 92 -0.58 15.98 -20.78
C HIS A 92 -1.01 17.33 -21.34
N GLU A 93 -0.57 17.67 -22.54
CA GLU A 93 -0.85 18.97 -23.15
C GLU A 93 -1.88 18.86 -24.28
N GLU A 94 -2.31 20.01 -24.82
CA GLU A 94 -3.29 20.06 -25.91
C GLU A 94 -2.79 19.34 -27.18
N GLU A 95 -1.48 19.40 -27.45
CA GLU A 95 -0.85 18.75 -28.59
C GLU A 95 -0.83 17.22 -28.50
N ASP A 96 -0.92 16.66 -27.28
CA ASP A 96 -0.96 15.21 -27.05
C ASP A 96 -2.33 14.61 -27.39
N PHE A 97 -3.39 15.44 -27.38
CA PHE A 97 -4.76 14.96 -27.41
C PHE A 97 -5.12 14.15 -28.66
N GLU A 98 -4.78 14.65 -29.85
CA GLU A 98 -5.11 13.98 -31.11
C GLU A 98 -4.36 12.63 -31.24
N PRO A 99 -3.03 12.54 -31.03
CA PRO A 99 -2.32 11.25 -30.98
C PRO A 99 -2.88 10.29 -29.92
N ALA A 100 -3.20 10.79 -28.72
CA ALA A 100 -3.74 9.99 -27.64
C ALA A 100 -5.11 9.40 -28.00
N LEU A 101 -5.98 10.21 -28.61
CA LEU A 101 -7.29 9.78 -29.07
C LEU A 101 -7.17 8.77 -30.20
N GLU A 102 -6.27 8.97 -31.17
CA GLU A 102 -6.01 7.99 -32.22
C GLU A 102 -5.57 6.64 -31.64
N GLU A 103 -4.63 6.65 -30.69
CA GLU A 103 -4.16 5.44 -30.02
C GLU A 103 -5.28 4.72 -29.27
N ALA A 104 -6.07 5.46 -28.48
CA ALA A 104 -7.21 4.93 -27.74
C ALA A 104 -8.26 4.30 -28.67
N LEU A 105 -8.62 4.99 -29.76
CA LEU A 105 -9.58 4.48 -30.75
C LEU A 105 -9.04 3.26 -31.51
N ALA A 106 -7.72 3.18 -31.73
CA ALA A 106 -7.09 1.99 -32.29
C ALA A 106 -7.17 0.79 -31.34
N MET A 107 -7.03 1.02 -30.03
CA MET A 107 -7.18 -0.03 -29.01
C MET A 107 -8.59 -0.60 -28.99
N LEU A 108 -9.62 0.24 -29.12
CA LEU A 108 -11.03 -0.18 -29.13
C LEU A 108 -11.42 -1.06 -30.33
N LYS A 109 -10.59 -1.10 -31.39
CA LYS A 109 -10.81 -1.96 -32.56
C LYS A 109 -10.32 -3.40 -32.36
N LEU A 110 -9.61 -3.68 -31.26
CA LEU A 110 -9.12 -5.01 -30.91
C LEU A 110 -10.30 -5.88 -30.44
N LYS A 111 -10.40 -7.09 -30.99
CA LYS A 111 -11.64 -7.90 -30.98
C LYS A 111 -11.74 -8.75 -29.72
N ASN A 112 -10.59 -9.16 -29.20
CA ASN A 112 -10.46 -10.09 -28.08
C ASN A 112 -10.29 -9.35 -26.74
N LEU A 113 -10.39 -8.02 -26.73
CA LEU A 113 -10.35 -7.20 -25.53
C LEU A 113 -11.69 -6.53 -25.28
N ASP A 114 -12.13 -6.49 -24.03
CA ASP A 114 -13.32 -5.77 -23.57
C ASP A 114 -12.92 -4.57 -22.70
N PHE A 115 -12.95 -3.37 -23.30
CA PHE A 115 -12.62 -2.12 -22.63
C PHE A 115 -13.78 -1.65 -21.73
N GLU A 116 -14.00 -2.37 -20.62
CA GLU A 116 -15.08 -2.06 -19.67
C GLU A 116 -14.80 -0.81 -18.82
N GLY A 117 -13.52 -0.41 -18.71
CA GLY A 117 -13.12 0.74 -17.89
C GLY A 117 -12.06 1.65 -18.50
N ILE A 118 -11.94 2.85 -17.93
CA ILE A 118 -10.94 3.86 -18.25
C ILE A 118 -10.51 4.58 -16.96
N PHE A 119 -9.22 4.87 -16.81
CA PHE A 119 -8.72 5.49 -15.60
C PHE A 119 -7.46 6.34 -15.72
N THR A 120 -7.35 7.29 -14.80
CA THR A 120 -6.10 8.03 -14.52
C THR A 120 -5.67 7.87 -13.05
N HIS A 121 -4.56 8.49 -12.67
CA HIS A 121 -4.10 8.56 -11.28
C HIS A 121 -3.50 9.94 -11.00
N PHE A 122 -4.02 10.61 -9.97
CA PHE A 122 -3.56 11.95 -9.60
C PHE A 122 -2.18 11.90 -8.93
N ALA A 123 -1.35 12.90 -9.24
CA ALA A 123 -0.01 13.05 -8.71
C ALA A 123 0.02 13.87 -7.40
N LYS A 124 -0.85 14.89 -7.27
CA LYS A 124 -0.85 15.85 -6.17
C LYS A 124 -2.23 16.01 -5.51
N ALA A 125 -3.04 14.95 -5.49
CA ALA A 125 -4.39 15.02 -4.92
C ALA A 125 -4.41 15.30 -3.40
N GLU A 126 -3.29 15.07 -2.71
CA GLU A 126 -3.13 15.34 -1.28
C GLU A 126 -2.76 16.79 -0.95
N ASP A 127 -2.29 17.56 -1.93
CA ASP A 127 -1.91 18.96 -1.75
C ASP A 127 -3.14 19.87 -1.50
N GLU A 128 -2.91 21.01 -0.84
CA GLU A 128 -3.93 22.06 -0.71
C GLU A 128 -4.17 22.80 -2.04
N ASP A 129 -3.11 22.98 -2.84
CA ASP A 129 -3.21 23.51 -4.19
C ASP A 129 -3.75 22.44 -5.14
N ALA A 130 -5.00 22.60 -5.53
CA ALA A 130 -5.70 21.68 -6.43
C ALA A 130 -5.35 21.87 -7.91
N SER A 131 -4.61 22.93 -8.29
CA SER A 131 -4.42 23.34 -9.70
C SER A 131 -3.94 22.21 -10.61
N PHE A 132 -2.93 21.44 -10.18
CA PHE A 132 -2.43 20.32 -10.95
C PHE A 132 -3.43 19.15 -11.02
N THR A 133 -4.15 18.89 -9.93
CA THR A 133 -5.20 17.85 -9.89
C THR A 133 -6.36 18.22 -10.82
N ASP A 134 -6.76 19.49 -10.85
CA ASP A 134 -7.78 20.02 -11.76
C ASP A 134 -7.36 19.88 -13.23
N TYR A 135 -6.11 20.21 -13.54
CA TYR A 135 -5.51 20.00 -14.87
C TYR A 135 -5.53 18.52 -15.28
N GLN A 136 -5.04 17.62 -14.40
CA GLN A 136 -5.06 16.18 -14.67
C GLN A 136 -6.48 15.64 -14.87
N TYR A 137 -7.47 16.18 -14.15
CA TYR A 137 -8.86 15.80 -14.26
C TYR A 137 -9.47 16.27 -15.59
N ALA A 138 -9.23 17.54 -15.98
CA ALA A 138 -9.70 18.09 -17.24
C ALA A 138 -9.19 17.29 -18.45
N ASN A 139 -7.89 16.99 -18.47
CA ASN A 139 -7.27 16.17 -19.50
C ASN A 139 -7.87 14.75 -19.57
N PHE A 140 -8.08 14.13 -18.41
CA PHE A 140 -8.69 12.81 -18.34
C PHE A 140 -10.14 12.82 -18.87
N MET A 141 -10.96 13.78 -18.42
CA MET A 141 -12.37 13.86 -18.83
C MET A 141 -12.54 14.27 -20.29
N LYS A 142 -11.61 15.04 -20.86
CA LYS A 142 -11.55 15.33 -22.30
C LYS A 142 -11.44 14.03 -23.12
N MET A 143 -10.53 13.13 -22.72
CA MET A 143 -10.37 11.81 -23.35
C MET A 143 -11.61 10.94 -23.20
N VAL A 144 -12.17 10.85 -21.99
CA VAL A 144 -13.42 10.09 -21.73
C VAL A 144 -14.53 10.57 -22.66
N THR A 145 -14.78 11.88 -22.69
CA THR A 145 -15.86 12.48 -23.49
C THR A 145 -15.66 12.23 -24.99
N ALA A 146 -14.44 12.37 -25.50
CA ALA A 146 -14.13 12.16 -26.91
C ALA A 146 -14.30 10.70 -27.34
N ILE A 147 -13.88 9.75 -26.50
CA ILE A 147 -14.07 8.31 -26.76
C ILE A 147 -15.55 7.94 -26.72
N GLU A 148 -16.32 8.47 -25.77
CA GLU A 148 -17.77 8.24 -25.71
C GLU A 148 -18.51 8.82 -26.91
N ALA A 149 -18.11 10.01 -27.38
CA ALA A 149 -18.64 10.62 -28.60
C ALA A 149 -18.30 9.79 -29.86
N ALA A 150 -17.17 9.07 -29.86
CA ALA A 150 -16.81 8.11 -30.89
C ALA A 150 -17.56 6.77 -30.78
N GLY A 151 -18.44 6.61 -29.78
CA GLY A 151 -19.40 5.51 -29.69
C GLY A 151 -19.07 4.42 -28.67
N HIS A 152 -17.99 4.57 -27.87
CA HIS A 152 -17.64 3.59 -26.84
C HIS A 152 -17.92 4.13 -25.44
N LYS A 153 -18.87 3.53 -24.72
CA LYS A 153 -19.21 3.90 -23.34
C LYS A 153 -18.49 3.00 -22.34
N PHE A 154 -17.89 3.60 -21.32
CA PHE A 154 -17.25 2.86 -20.25
C PHE A 154 -18.23 2.56 -19.12
N LYS A 155 -18.15 1.35 -18.57
CA LYS A 155 -18.88 0.99 -17.35
C LYS A 155 -18.19 1.57 -16.12
N TYR A 156 -16.85 1.60 -16.14
CA TYR A 156 -16.04 2.07 -15.03
C TYR A 156 -15.15 3.24 -15.46
N ILE A 157 -15.44 4.43 -14.97
CA ILE A 157 -14.60 5.61 -15.09
C ILE A 157 -14.07 5.90 -13.69
N HIS A 158 -12.74 5.94 -13.51
CA HIS A 158 -12.16 6.18 -12.18
C HIS A 158 -10.85 6.96 -12.22
N CYS A 159 -10.66 7.90 -11.31
CA CYS A 159 -9.46 8.74 -11.23
C CYS A 159 -8.89 8.75 -9.81
N ASP A 160 -9.76 8.79 -8.81
CA ASP A 160 -9.42 8.99 -7.41
C ASP A 160 -8.59 7.87 -6.79
N ASN A 161 -7.53 8.29 -6.11
CA ASN A 161 -6.89 7.53 -5.02
C ASN A 161 -7.54 7.93 -3.68
N SER A 162 -6.98 7.50 -2.54
CA SER A 162 -7.49 7.90 -1.21
C SER A 162 -7.59 9.42 -1.02
N ALA A 163 -6.64 10.20 -1.57
CA ALA A 163 -6.65 11.66 -1.46
C ALA A 163 -7.70 12.29 -2.37
N GLY A 164 -7.80 11.84 -3.63
CA GLY A 164 -8.83 12.29 -4.57
C GLY A 164 -10.24 12.10 -3.99
N ALA A 165 -10.50 10.89 -3.47
CA ALA A 165 -11.79 10.55 -2.90
C ALA A 165 -12.17 11.41 -1.68
N ALA A 166 -11.18 11.76 -0.84
CA ALA A 166 -11.42 12.51 0.39
C ALA A 166 -11.45 14.03 0.20
N PHE A 167 -10.62 14.56 -0.71
CA PHE A 167 -10.35 15.99 -0.83
C PHE A 167 -10.91 16.63 -2.09
N HIS A 168 -11.31 15.82 -3.07
CA HIS A 168 -11.87 16.27 -4.35
C HIS A 168 -13.14 15.46 -4.70
N PRO A 169 -14.15 15.39 -3.79
CA PRO A 169 -15.34 14.57 -4.02
C PRO A 169 -16.11 14.95 -5.30
N GLU A 170 -15.97 16.19 -5.78
CA GLU A 170 -16.55 16.67 -7.03
C GLU A 170 -15.92 16.05 -8.30
N LYS A 171 -14.75 15.42 -8.19
CA LYS A 171 -14.06 14.72 -9.29
C LYS A 171 -14.40 13.23 -9.35
N GLN A 172 -15.18 12.73 -8.40
CA GLN A 172 -15.56 11.32 -8.35
C GLN A 172 -16.36 10.93 -9.58
N CYS A 173 -15.91 9.85 -10.20
CA CYS A 173 -16.55 9.26 -11.36
C CYS A 173 -17.43 8.06 -10.91
N THR A 174 -17.40 6.93 -11.61
CA THR A 174 -18.23 5.78 -11.25
C THR A 174 -17.60 4.90 -10.17
N MET A 175 -16.30 5.06 -9.87
CA MET A 175 -15.58 4.27 -8.88
C MET A 175 -14.38 5.06 -8.31
N ILE A 176 -14.09 4.86 -7.02
CA ILE A 176 -12.90 5.39 -6.34
C ILE A 176 -11.94 4.24 -5.99
N ARG A 177 -10.64 4.54 -5.81
CA ARG A 177 -9.64 3.55 -5.36
C ARG A 177 -9.05 3.96 -4.01
N SER A 178 -9.55 3.37 -2.93
CA SER A 178 -9.02 3.61 -1.59
C SER A 178 -7.93 2.59 -1.23
N GLY A 179 -6.74 3.09 -0.87
CA GLY A 179 -5.60 2.28 -0.42
C GLY A 179 -5.17 2.68 0.98
N THR A 180 -4.42 3.78 1.10
CA THR A 180 -3.87 4.27 2.37
C THR A 180 -4.95 4.46 3.45
N SER A 181 -6.11 5.02 3.09
CA SER A 181 -7.21 5.24 4.05
C SER A 181 -7.90 3.97 4.51
N LEU A 182 -7.83 2.88 3.73
CA LEU A 182 -8.34 1.57 4.17
C LEU A 182 -7.59 1.06 5.41
N TYR A 183 -6.31 1.39 5.53
CA TYR A 183 -5.47 1.02 6.68
C TYR A 183 -5.50 2.03 7.82
N GLY A 184 -6.37 3.04 7.72
CA GLY A 184 -6.54 4.05 8.75
C GLY A 184 -5.62 5.25 8.60
N TYR A 185 -4.95 5.44 7.45
CA TYR A 185 -3.98 6.53 7.24
C TYR A 185 -4.54 7.64 6.36
N THR A 186 -4.25 8.89 6.75
CA THR A 186 -4.62 10.08 5.98
C THR A 186 -3.53 10.42 4.98
N PRO A 187 -3.85 10.65 3.69
CA PRO A 187 -2.84 11.02 2.69
C PRO A 187 -2.09 12.32 3.05
N ASN A 188 -2.78 13.29 3.65
CA ASN A 188 -2.19 14.52 4.15
C ASN A 188 -2.45 14.69 5.65
N LEU A 189 -1.40 14.86 6.44
CA LEU A 189 -1.46 14.98 7.90
C LEU A 189 -2.07 16.31 8.36
N ASN A 190 -1.92 17.37 7.57
CA ASN A 190 -2.54 18.67 7.83
C ASN A 190 -4.04 18.68 7.48
N ARG A 191 -4.53 17.63 6.79
CA ARG A 191 -5.92 17.47 6.37
C ARG A 191 -6.43 16.08 6.78
N PRO A 192 -6.59 15.80 8.08
CA PRO A 192 -7.00 14.47 8.53
C PRO A 192 -8.40 14.10 8.01
N ILE A 193 -8.55 12.85 7.59
CA ILE A 193 -9.85 12.28 7.22
C ILE A 193 -10.53 11.78 8.50
N GLU A 194 -11.74 12.25 8.78
CA GLU A 194 -12.51 11.80 9.94
C GLU A 194 -12.96 10.34 9.82
N GLY A 195 -13.04 9.64 10.94
CA GLY A 195 -13.58 8.28 11.01
C GLY A 195 -12.64 7.15 10.59
N VAL A 196 -11.46 7.45 10.04
CA VAL A 196 -10.43 6.44 9.76
C VAL A 196 -9.77 5.96 11.06
N ARG A 197 -9.50 4.66 11.17
CA ARG A 197 -8.88 4.05 12.36
C ARG A 197 -7.71 3.17 11.96
N ARG A 198 -6.60 3.26 12.69
CA ARG A 198 -5.39 2.46 12.46
C ARG A 198 -5.76 0.98 12.47
N ALA A 199 -5.50 0.29 11.37
CA ALA A 199 -5.85 -1.13 11.21
C ALA A 199 -4.70 -2.08 11.60
N ILE A 200 -3.49 -1.55 11.78
CA ILE A 200 -2.26 -2.34 11.92
C ILE A 200 -1.49 -1.85 13.15
N GLN A 201 -1.01 -2.80 13.94
CA GLN A 201 -0.06 -2.60 15.03
C GLN A 201 1.12 -3.53 14.82
N TRP A 202 2.33 -3.08 15.13
CA TRP A 202 3.52 -3.92 15.06
C TRP A 202 4.10 -4.11 16.45
N ARG A 203 4.14 -5.36 16.88
CA ARG A 203 4.55 -5.78 18.22
C ARG A 203 5.65 -6.83 18.15
N ALA A 204 6.51 -6.83 19.15
CA ALA A 204 7.59 -7.79 19.36
C ALA A 204 7.63 -8.17 20.85
N VAL A 205 8.52 -9.10 21.23
CA VAL A 205 8.65 -9.58 22.60
C VAL A 205 10.07 -9.38 23.15
N ILE A 206 10.17 -9.16 24.46
CA ILE A 206 11.46 -9.11 25.16
C ILE A 206 12.00 -10.53 25.33
N SER A 207 13.25 -10.75 24.90
CA SER A 207 13.96 -12.03 25.08
C SER A 207 14.91 -12.05 26.26
N GLN A 208 15.47 -10.90 26.64
CA GLN A 208 16.42 -10.80 27.73
C GLN A 208 16.36 -9.43 28.40
N ILE A 209 16.48 -9.38 29.72
CA ILE A 209 16.70 -8.14 30.48
C ILE A 209 17.99 -8.24 31.29
N LYS A 210 18.81 -7.19 31.27
CA LYS A 210 20.03 -7.11 32.08
C LYS A 210 20.36 -5.70 32.56
N TRP A 211 21.00 -5.64 33.71
CA TRP A 211 21.62 -4.41 34.22
C TRP A 211 23.01 -4.24 33.65
N LEU A 212 23.27 -3.06 33.07
CA LEU A 212 24.58 -2.67 32.57
C LEU A 212 25.17 -1.56 33.44
N ARG A 213 26.48 -1.66 33.70
CA ARG A 213 27.22 -0.66 34.47
C ARG A 213 27.66 0.51 33.57
N PRO A 214 27.94 1.71 34.12
CA PRO A 214 28.59 2.78 33.38
C PRO A 214 29.84 2.31 32.62
N GLY A 215 30.01 2.77 31.38
CA GLY A 215 31.08 2.35 30.47
C GLY A 215 30.77 1.11 29.64
N SER A 216 29.66 0.41 29.90
CA SER A 216 29.21 -0.69 29.02
C SER A 216 28.79 -0.13 27.66
N VAL A 217 29.18 -0.79 26.57
CA VAL A 217 28.80 -0.43 25.20
C VAL A 217 27.74 -1.38 24.67
N ILE A 218 26.82 -0.87 23.84
CA ILE A 218 25.68 -1.64 23.33
C ILE A 218 25.75 -1.78 21.80
N SER A 219 25.61 -3.02 21.35
CA SER A 219 25.53 -3.43 19.94
C SER A 219 26.79 -3.17 19.10
N TYR A 220 26.67 -3.43 17.80
CA TYR A 220 27.73 -3.30 16.81
C TYR A 220 28.29 -1.89 16.72
N GLY A 221 29.62 -1.80 16.63
CA GLY A 221 30.32 -0.53 16.50
C GLY A 221 30.26 0.33 17.76
N CYS A 222 29.76 -0.21 18.88
CA CYS A 222 29.76 0.46 20.18
C CYS A 222 29.13 1.86 20.13
N THR A 223 28.08 2.06 19.33
CA THR A 223 27.51 3.39 19.05
C THR A 223 26.75 4.00 20.22
N TYR A 224 26.55 3.23 21.29
CA TYR A 224 25.91 3.67 22.52
C TYR A 224 26.73 3.19 23.71
N GLU A 225 27.03 4.11 24.62
CA GLU A 225 27.74 3.84 25.86
C GLU A 225 26.86 4.25 27.04
N VAL A 226 26.67 3.32 27.98
CA VAL A 226 25.89 3.51 29.20
C VAL A 226 26.61 4.48 30.12
N LYS A 227 25.97 5.59 30.49
CA LYS A 227 26.57 6.64 31.35
C LYS A 227 26.22 6.50 32.84
N THR A 228 25.07 5.93 33.14
CA THR A 228 24.59 5.59 34.49
C THR A 228 24.11 4.14 34.50
N PRO A 229 24.04 3.43 35.64
CA PRO A 229 23.49 2.09 35.67
C PRO A 229 22.14 2.02 34.95
N ALA A 230 22.03 1.14 33.96
CA ALA A 230 20.89 1.09 33.05
C ALA A 230 20.32 -0.32 32.95
N ARG A 231 19.00 -0.43 32.89
CA ARG A 231 18.26 -1.67 32.67
C ARG A 231 17.92 -1.78 31.19
N ILE A 232 18.57 -2.70 30.49
CA ILE A 232 18.45 -2.85 29.04
C ILE A 232 17.70 -4.14 28.71
N ALA A 233 16.70 -4.03 27.85
CA ALA A 233 15.97 -5.16 27.30
C ALA A 233 16.40 -5.42 25.85
N THR A 234 16.56 -6.69 25.49
CA THR A 234 16.72 -7.15 24.10
C THR A 234 15.37 -7.60 23.56
N VAL A 235 14.98 -7.06 22.40
CA VAL A 235 13.68 -7.27 21.75
C VAL A 235 13.88 -8.08 20.47
N CYS A 236 13.01 -9.07 20.24
CA CYS A 236 13.03 -9.97 19.09
C CYS A 236 12.48 -9.31 17.82
N VAL A 237 13.15 -8.26 17.34
CA VAL A 237 12.86 -7.61 16.06
C VAL A 237 14.11 -6.93 15.51
N GLY A 238 14.34 -7.06 14.21
CA GLY A 238 15.46 -6.41 13.55
C GLY A 238 15.19 -6.05 12.09
N TYR A 239 16.24 -5.70 11.36
CA TYR A 239 16.10 -5.22 9.99
C TYR A 239 15.64 -6.29 8.99
N ALA A 240 15.79 -7.58 9.30
CA ALA A 240 15.24 -8.65 8.46
C ALA A 240 13.72 -8.81 8.63
N ASP A 241 13.14 -8.20 9.66
CA ASP A 241 11.68 -8.12 9.89
C ASP A 241 11.07 -6.88 9.24
N GLY A 242 11.91 -5.97 8.72
CA GLY A 242 11.49 -4.71 8.09
C GLY A 242 11.89 -3.46 8.87
N LEU A 243 12.52 -3.60 10.05
CA LEU A 243 12.85 -2.47 10.91
C LEU A 243 14.14 -1.79 10.43
N PHE A 244 14.02 -0.57 9.90
CA PHE A 244 15.14 0.17 9.33
C PHE A 244 16.31 0.32 10.31
N ARG A 245 17.50 -0.08 9.85
CA ARG A 245 18.72 0.04 10.66
C ARG A 245 19.10 1.49 10.90
N GLU A 246 18.69 2.39 10.01
CA GLU A 246 18.81 3.84 10.09
C GLU A 246 18.13 4.43 11.35
N LEU A 247 17.18 3.71 11.95
CA LEU A 247 16.53 4.11 13.21
C LEU A 247 17.41 3.85 14.46
N SER A 248 18.61 3.29 14.30
CA SER A 248 19.54 3.01 15.40
C SER A 248 19.79 4.25 16.27
N ASN A 249 19.67 4.10 17.59
CA ASN A 249 19.76 5.18 18.59
C ASN A 249 18.70 6.29 18.52
N ASN A 250 17.79 6.26 17.54
CA ASN A 250 16.77 7.29 17.32
C ASN A 250 15.34 6.72 17.33
N LEU A 251 15.15 5.41 17.50
CA LEU A 251 13.84 4.80 17.64
C LEU A 251 13.30 4.99 19.07
N GLU A 252 12.00 5.18 19.19
CA GLU A 252 11.25 4.98 20.43
C GLU A 252 10.21 3.88 20.22
N VAL A 253 9.91 3.13 21.28
CA VAL A 253 8.89 2.08 21.32
C VAL A 253 8.05 2.24 22.58
N LEU A 254 6.91 1.57 22.67
CA LEU A 254 6.14 1.45 23.91
C LEU A 254 6.38 0.09 24.57
N VAL A 255 6.52 0.11 25.90
CA VAL A 255 6.48 -1.08 26.76
C VAL A 255 5.79 -0.69 28.07
N ALA A 256 4.79 -1.47 28.48
CA ALA A 256 3.94 -1.18 29.63
C ALA A 256 3.35 0.26 29.59
N GLY A 257 2.98 0.73 28.39
CA GLY A 257 2.42 2.08 28.17
C GLY A 257 3.42 3.23 28.31
N LYS A 258 4.72 2.94 28.48
CA LYS A 258 5.77 3.96 28.60
C LYS A 258 6.70 3.91 27.39
N ARG A 259 7.22 5.07 26.99
CA ARG A 259 8.22 5.19 25.93
C ARG A 259 9.58 4.66 26.42
N ALA A 260 10.18 3.78 25.64
CA ALA A 260 11.54 3.29 25.81
C ALA A 260 12.35 3.60 24.55
N ARG A 261 13.58 4.08 24.74
CA ARG A 261 14.47 4.46 23.62
C ARG A 261 15.23 3.25 23.12
N GLY A 262 15.31 3.07 21.80
CA GLY A 262 16.23 2.13 21.16
C GLY A 262 17.69 2.57 21.36
N VAL A 263 18.54 1.68 21.88
CA VAL A 263 19.94 1.95 22.21
C VAL A 263 20.89 1.00 21.51
N GLY A 264 21.94 1.55 20.90
CA GLY A 264 22.83 0.81 20.03
C GLY A 264 22.25 0.60 18.63
N ARG A 265 23.00 -0.11 17.79
CA ARG A 265 22.56 -0.47 16.44
C ARG A 265 21.48 -1.54 16.46
N ILE A 266 20.50 -1.38 15.58
CA ILE A 266 19.54 -2.45 15.24
C ILE A 266 20.29 -3.55 14.48
N CYS A 267 20.10 -4.80 14.93
CA CYS A 267 20.69 -6.00 14.36
C CYS A 267 19.73 -6.64 13.35
N MET A 268 20.13 -7.78 12.77
CA MET A 268 19.32 -8.50 11.79
C MET A 268 17.97 -8.91 12.36
N ASP A 269 17.97 -9.44 13.59
CA ASP A 269 16.79 -10.08 14.20
C ASP A 269 16.47 -9.51 15.59
N GLN A 270 17.26 -8.53 16.07
CA GLN A 270 17.17 -8.01 17.43
C GLN A 270 17.48 -6.52 17.51
N MET A 271 16.93 -5.87 18.54
CA MET A 271 17.32 -4.52 18.96
C MET A 271 17.34 -4.45 20.48
N MET A 272 17.97 -3.41 21.02
CA MET A 272 17.99 -3.15 22.46
C MET A 272 17.24 -1.87 22.77
N ILE A 273 16.53 -1.86 23.89
CA ILE A 273 15.81 -0.70 24.41
C ILE A 273 16.23 -0.42 25.85
N ASP A 274 16.32 0.85 26.22
CA ASP A 274 16.53 1.28 27.59
C ASP A 274 15.19 1.35 28.31
N ILE A 275 15.01 0.47 29.31
CA ILE A 275 13.81 0.39 30.16
C ILE A 275 14.11 0.88 31.59
N THR A 276 15.20 1.63 31.78
CA THR A 276 15.52 2.24 33.07
C THR A 276 14.38 3.15 33.52
N GLY A 277 13.84 2.92 34.71
CA GLY A 277 12.69 3.68 35.24
C GLY A 277 11.31 3.19 34.76
N ILE A 278 11.26 2.10 34.00
CA ILE A 278 10.02 1.40 33.66
C ILE A 278 9.92 0.14 34.54
N ASP A 279 9.12 0.27 35.60
CA ASP A 279 8.86 -0.81 36.56
C ASP A 279 7.95 -1.89 35.96
N GLY A 280 8.03 -3.11 36.50
CA GLY A 280 7.13 -4.21 36.14
C GLY A 280 7.40 -4.89 34.79
N VAL A 281 8.40 -4.44 34.03
CA VAL A 281 8.77 -5.08 32.75
C VAL A 281 9.53 -6.38 33.00
N GLU A 282 9.14 -7.46 32.34
CA GLU A 282 9.70 -8.81 32.44
C GLU A 282 10.11 -9.39 31.07
N GLU A 283 10.90 -10.46 31.07
CA GLU A 283 11.15 -11.22 29.84
C GLU A 283 9.84 -11.88 29.36
N GLY A 284 9.58 -11.83 28.05
CA GLY A 284 8.31 -12.24 27.46
C GLY A 284 7.29 -11.12 27.28
N ASP A 285 7.49 -9.96 27.91
CA ASP A 285 6.60 -8.81 27.73
C ASP A 285 6.60 -8.28 26.30
N VAL A 286 5.46 -7.72 25.92
CA VAL A 286 5.25 -7.12 24.60
C VAL A 286 5.86 -5.74 24.52
N VAL A 287 6.57 -5.49 23.43
CA VAL A 287 7.04 -4.18 22.99
C VAL A 287 6.27 -3.77 21.74
N THR A 288 5.64 -2.61 21.77
CA THR A 288 4.88 -2.05 20.65
C THR A 288 5.74 -1.05 19.88
N LEU A 289 6.05 -1.38 18.63
CA LEU A 289 6.87 -0.56 17.73
C LEU A 289 6.06 0.58 17.14
N PHE A 290 4.79 0.31 16.84
CA PHE A 290 3.73 1.30 16.62
C PHE A 290 2.37 0.65 16.90
N GLY A 291 1.41 1.44 17.39
CA GLY A 291 0.11 0.98 17.85
C GLY A 291 -0.20 1.44 19.27
N ASP A 292 -1.22 0.81 19.86
CA ASP A 292 -1.70 1.07 21.21
C ASP A 292 -1.02 0.14 22.22
N ASP A 293 -0.67 0.68 23.38
CA ASP A 293 -0.13 -0.05 24.52
C ASP A 293 -0.57 0.60 25.85
N HIS A 294 -1.33 -0.11 26.68
CA HIS A 294 -1.81 0.34 28.00
C HIS A 294 -2.39 1.78 28.03
N GLY A 295 -3.11 2.20 26.99
CA GLY A 295 -3.72 3.53 26.88
C GLY A 295 -2.82 4.61 26.27
N ALA A 296 -1.55 4.31 26.01
CA ALA A 296 -0.68 5.11 25.17
C ALA A 296 -0.77 4.68 23.70
N HIS A 297 -0.46 5.60 22.79
CA HIS A 297 -0.38 5.35 21.35
C HIS A 297 0.96 5.82 20.80
N LEU A 298 1.56 5.03 19.92
CA LEU A 298 2.76 5.36 19.16
C LEU A 298 2.47 5.20 17.68
N ASP A 299 2.49 6.29 16.93
CA ASP A 299 2.11 6.25 15.52
C ASP A 299 3.26 5.77 14.63
N ALA A 300 2.95 4.99 13.60
CA ALA A 300 3.93 4.61 12.58
C ALA A 300 4.53 5.83 11.86
N LEU A 301 3.81 6.95 11.84
CA LEU A 301 4.29 8.23 11.33
C LEU A 301 5.57 8.71 12.05
N GLU A 302 5.67 8.56 13.37
CA GLU A 302 6.85 9.01 14.11
C GLU A 302 8.13 8.29 13.67
N MET A 303 7.98 7.02 13.28
CA MET A 303 9.06 6.23 12.67
C MET A 303 9.35 6.68 11.23
N ALA A 304 8.29 6.94 10.44
CA ALA A 304 8.40 7.35 9.06
C ALA A 304 9.11 8.71 8.90
N ASP A 305 8.80 9.68 9.77
CA ASP A 305 9.39 11.02 9.78
C ASP A 305 10.90 10.98 9.99
N LYS A 306 11.37 10.10 10.90
CA LYS A 306 12.81 9.89 11.15
C LYS A 306 13.56 9.34 9.94
N LEU A 307 12.84 8.77 8.96
CA LEU A 307 13.39 8.17 7.75
C LEU A 307 13.13 9.00 6.48
N SER A 308 12.43 10.13 6.61
CA SER A 308 11.90 10.88 5.47
C SER A 308 11.08 9.98 4.52
N LYS A 309 10.22 9.14 5.09
CA LYS A 309 9.35 8.18 4.37
C LYS A 309 7.89 8.47 4.64
N SER A 310 7.01 7.89 3.83
CA SER A 310 5.57 7.91 4.10
C SER A 310 5.19 6.85 5.14
N GLN A 311 4.13 7.11 5.91
CA GLN A 311 3.56 6.18 6.88
C GLN A 311 3.20 4.80 6.30
N ILE A 312 2.68 4.74 5.06
CA ILE A 312 2.32 3.47 4.41
C ILE A 312 3.55 2.62 4.12
N ASN A 313 4.72 3.25 3.95
CA ASN A 313 5.97 2.52 3.78
C ASN A 313 6.30 1.68 5.02
N MET A 314 6.05 2.19 6.22
CA MET A 314 6.35 1.45 7.46
C MET A 314 5.58 0.14 7.53
N ILE A 315 4.38 0.12 6.98
CA ILE A 315 3.55 -1.08 6.90
C ILE A 315 4.04 -2.01 5.78
N SER A 316 4.31 -1.47 4.59
CA SER A 316 4.68 -2.27 3.43
C SER A 316 6.02 -2.98 3.58
N TYR A 317 6.90 -2.48 4.46
CA TYR A 317 8.23 -3.05 4.68
C TYR A 317 8.25 -4.19 5.71
N ILE A 318 7.15 -4.45 6.42
CA ILE A 318 7.07 -5.59 7.35
C ILE A 318 7.16 -6.89 6.56
N THR A 319 8.23 -7.65 6.76
CA THR A 319 8.54 -8.80 5.89
C THR A 319 7.67 -10.01 6.19
N LYS A 320 7.73 -11.03 5.32
CA LYS A 320 7.03 -12.31 5.50
C LYS A 320 7.44 -13.09 6.76
N ARG A 321 8.57 -12.73 7.40
CA ARG A 321 9.01 -13.37 8.66
C ARG A 321 8.12 -13.02 9.84
N VAL A 322 7.45 -11.87 9.78
CA VAL A 322 6.55 -11.39 10.84
C VAL A 322 5.16 -12.01 10.63
N PRO A 323 4.65 -12.83 11.57
CA PRO A 323 3.31 -13.38 11.46
C PRO A 323 2.26 -12.26 11.48
N ARG A 324 1.14 -12.46 10.78
CA ARG A 324 -0.02 -11.57 10.82
C ARG A 324 -1.08 -12.19 11.72
N VAL A 325 -1.48 -11.47 12.77
CA VAL A 325 -2.56 -11.87 13.68
C VAL A 325 -3.76 -10.96 13.42
N TYR A 326 -4.90 -11.55 13.09
CA TYR A 326 -6.10 -10.84 12.70
C TYR A 326 -7.08 -10.76 13.86
N PHE A 327 -7.64 -9.56 14.07
CA PHE A 327 -8.61 -9.29 15.13
C PHE A 327 -9.96 -8.90 14.54
N LYS A 328 -11.04 -9.39 15.16
CA LYS A 328 -12.42 -8.97 14.89
C LYS A 328 -13.15 -8.78 16.21
N ASP A 329 -13.79 -7.64 16.38
CA ASP A 329 -14.53 -7.27 17.61
C ASP A 329 -13.67 -7.45 18.89
N GLY A 330 -12.39 -7.09 18.80
CA GLY A 330 -11.42 -7.16 19.89
C GLY A 330 -10.89 -8.56 20.19
N ARG A 331 -11.21 -9.57 19.39
CA ARG A 331 -10.77 -10.96 19.57
C ARG A 331 -9.90 -11.41 18.40
N GLU A 332 -8.85 -12.17 18.72
CA GLU A 332 -8.08 -12.87 17.70
C GLU A 332 -8.98 -13.89 16.99
N VAL A 333 -8.92 -13.90 15.65
CA VAL A 333 -9.73 -14.79 14.82
C VAL A 333 -8.89 -15.66 13.89
N GLU A 334 -7.66 -15.25 13.57
CA GLU A 334 -6.79 -15.96 12.63
C GLU A 334 -5.32 -15.53 12.81
N GLU A 335 -4.39 -16.44 12.54
CA GLU A 335 -2.95 -16.16 12.42
C GLU A 335 -2.42 -16.71 11.09
N THR A 336 -1.71 -15.87 10.34
CA THR A 336 -0.98 -16.28 9.14
C THR A 336 0.52 -16.16 9.38
N ASN A 337 1.21 -17.30 9.26
CA ASN A 337 2.67 -17.36 9.31
C ASN A 337 3.23 -17.84 7.97
N TYR A 338 3.74 -16.92 7.17
CA TYR A 338 4.22 -17.21 5.81
C TYR A 338 5.46 -18.12 5.74
N LEU A 339 6.14 -18.36 6.87
CA LEU A 339 7.29 -19.28 6.93
C LEU A 339 6.89 -20.72 7.27
N ARG A 340 5.74 -20.90 7.93
CA ARG A 340 5.18 -22.23 8.16
C ARG A 340 4.48 -22.64 6.87
N ARG A 341 5.12 -23.53 6.10
CA ARG A 341 4.42 -24.20 5.00
C ARG A 341 3.27 -25.00 5.62
N GLY A 342 2.04 -24.73 5.16
CA GLY A 342 0.87 -25.54 5.46
C GLY A 342 1.03 -26.96 4.96
#